data_AF-A0A838F6I2-F1
#
_entry.id   AF-A0A838F6I2-F1
#
_cell.length_a   1.000
_cell.length_b   1.000
_cell.length_c   1.000
_cell.angle_alpha   90.00
_cell.angle_beta   90.00
_cell.angle_gamma   90.00
#
_symmetry.space_group_name_H-M   'P 1'
#
loop_
_entity.id
_entity.type
_entity.pdbx_description
1 polymer ?
#
loop_
_entity_poly.entity_id
_entity_poly.type
_entity_poly.pdbx_seq_one_letter_code
_entity_poly.pdbx_strand_id
1 'polypeptide(L)'
;MVLIEQRNFRNLTLEEIKSHLQSIGEKPFRAIQIYDWLWKKGAGSFDEMSNVSKDLRNKLREEFFIHSLSTDLKQVSADRTIKIRFRTYDAHFIEGVLIPANDRLTACVSSQVGCSLTCRFCATGKMDRIRNLNFDEIFDQVELLHREAMAQYGRPLTNVVFMGMGEPLLNYGEVMKAIEKISSPDGLGMSPRRITVSTAGIAKMIRKLGDDEVRFRLALSLHAANDEKRNQIMPINETNNLESLIEALNYFAVKTGNRISFEYILLNRFNDFTEDARELVKICKRIPARVNLIEYNTVSDVTYSRSADDRAK
;
A
#
# COMPACT_ATOMS: atom_id res chain seq x y z
N MET A 1 -13.58 -3.63 39.94
CA MET A 1 -12.52 -3.35 38.96
C MET A 1 -13.20 -2.99 37.65
N VAL A 2 -13.14 -1.74 37.23
CA VAL A 2 -13.48 -1.38 35.85
C VAL A 2 -12.34 -1.96 35.00
N LEU A 3 -12.64 -2.94 34.15
CA LEU A 3 -11.68 -3.39 33.14
C LEU A 3 -11.49 -2.19 32.21
N ILE A 4 -10.37 -1.49 32.36
CA ILE A 4 -9.97 -0.47 31.39
C ILE A 4 -9.65 -1.25 30.12
N GLU A 5 -10.48 -1.09 29.10
CA GLU A 5 -10.24 -1.64 27.79
C GLU A 5 -8.95 -1.01 27.25
N GLN A 6 -7.89 -1.80 27.11
CA GLN A 6 -6.61 -1.28 26.63
C GLN A 6 -6.79 -0.72 25.21
N ARG A 7 -6.12 0.40 24.93
CA ARG A 7 -6.22 1.09 23.63
C ARG A 7 -4.91 1.00 22.86
N ASN A 8 -4.99 0.98 21.53
CA ASN A 8 -3.79 1.08 20.70
C ASN A 8 -3.16 2.46 20.88
N PHE A 9 -1.94 2.51 21.41
CA PHE A 9 -1.22 3.75 21.66
C PHE A 9 -0.94 4.53 20.38
N ARG A 10 -0.78 3.83 19.25
CA ARG A 10 -0.55 4.45 17.94
C ARG A 10 -1.75 5.25 17.43
N ASN A 11 -2.95 5.04 17.97
CA ASN A 11 -4.13 5.84 17.61
C ASN A 11 -4.14 7.24 18.26
N LEU A 12 -3.25 7.51 19.21
CA LEU A 12 -3.17 8.81 19.87
C LEU A 12 -2.39 9.82 19.02
N THR A 13 -2.91 11.03 18.94
CA THR A 13 -2.20 12.20 18.45
C THR A 13 -1.09 12.60 19.43
N LEU A 14 -0.12 13.39 18.96
CA LEU A 14 0.93 13.92 19.83
C LEU A 14 0.37 14.72 21.01
N GLU A 15 -0.71 15.47 20.80
CA GLU A 15 -1.37 16.24 21.87
C GLU A 15 -2.06 15.34 22.89
N GLU A 16 -2.75 14.28 22.45
CA GLU A 16 -3.32 13.29 23.38
C GLU A 16 -2.24 12.57 24.19
N ILE A 17 -1.10 12.23 23.58
CA ILE A 17 0.05 11.66 24.29
C ILE A 17 0.59 12.66 25.32
N LYS A 18 0.75 13.94 24.97
CA LYS A 18 1.18 14.99 25.91
C LYS A 18 0.22 15.09 27.09
N SER A 19 -1.08 15.17 26.84
CA SER A 19 -2.10 15.27 27.88
C SER A 19 -2.12 14.04 28.79
N HIS A 20 -2.03 12.84 28.23
CA HIS A 20 -1.97 11.61 29.02
C HIS A 20 -0.72 11.59 29.92
N LEU A 21 0.46 11.88 29.36
CA LEU A 21 1.71 11.92 30.13
C LEU A 21 1.66 12.96 31.26
N GLN A 22 1.05 14.13 31.03
CA GLN A 22 0.84 15.13 32.07
C GLN A 22 -0.07 14.61 33.20
N SER A 23 -1.13 13.87 32.87
CA SER A 23 -2.04 13.32 33.89
C SER A 23 -1.39 12.28 34.82
N ILE A 24 -0.32 11.62 34.37
CA ILE A 24 0.45 10.65 35.17
C ILE A 24 1.75 11.25 35.75
N GLY A 25 1.90 12.57 35.71
CA GLY A 25 3.01 13.31 36.32
C GLY A 25 4.31 13.34 35.51
N GLU A 26 4.28 12.96 34.24
CA GLU A 26 5.44 12.97 33.35
C GLU A 26 5.67 14.32 32.66
N LYS A 27 6.93 14.59 32.31
CA LYS A 27 7.31 15.86 31.67
C LYS A 27 6.87 15.90 30.20
N PRO A 28 6.38 17.06 29.67
CA PRO A 28 5.84 17.14 28.31
C PRO A 28 6.79 16.70 27.19
N PHE A 29 8.11 16.87 27.35
CA PHE A 29 9.08 16.46 26.33
C PHE A 29 9.12 14.93 26.11
N ARG A 30 8.66 14.13 27.09
CA ARG A 30 8.57 12.67 26.95
C ARG A 30 7.61 12.26 25.83
N ALA A 31 6.58 13.05 25.58
CA ALA A 31 5.64 12.81 24.48
C ALA A 31 6.35 12.84 23.13
N ILE A 32 7.23 13.82 22.92
CA ILE A 32 8.01 13.96 21.67
C ILE A 32 8.94 12.77 21.50
N GLN A 33 9.62 12.35 22.57
CA GLN A 33 10.52 11.18 22.53
C GLN A 33 9.77 9.91 22.16
N ILE A 34 8.61 9.66 22.79
CA ILE A 34 7.78 8.49 22.49
C ILE A 34 7.24 8.56 21.07
N TYR A 35 6.77 9.72 20.63
CA TYR A 35 6.25 9.92 19.27
C TYR A 35 7.31 9.68 18.19
N ASP A 36 8.55 10.15 18.41
CA ASP A 36 9.69 9.85 17.54
C ASP A 36 9.98 8.33 17.50
N TRP A 37 9.85 7.62 18.62
CA TRP A 37 9.99 6.17 18.63
C TRP A 37 8.93 5.47 17.79
N LEU A 38 7.67 5.90 17.88
CA LEU A 38 6.59 5.32 17.11
C LEU A 38 6.81 5.49 15.60
N TRP A 39 7.11 6.72 15.17
CA TRP A 39 6.96 7.07 13.75
C TRP A 39 8.28 7.33 13.01
N LYS A 40 9.33 7.86 13.67
CA LYS A 40 10.65 8.01 13.04
C LYS A 40 11.47 6.72 13.10
N LYS A 41 11.29 5.97 14.18
CA LYS A 41 12.07 4.74 14.45
C LYS A 41 11.27 3.46 14.28
N GLY A 42 9.94 3.53 14.16
CA GLY A 42 9.11 2.36 13.93
C GLY A 42 9.09 1.36 15.08
N ALA A 43 9.12 1.83 16.34
CA ALA A 43 9.08 0.95 17.49
C ALA A 43 7.80 0.09 17.46
N GLY A 44 7.97 -1.23 17.48
CA GLY A 44 6.88 -2.20 17.53
C GLY A 44 6.40 -2.49 18.95
N SER A 45 7.14 -2.00 19.96
CA SER A 45 6.87 -2.19 21.38
C SER A 45 7.41 -1.02 22.21
N PHE A 46 6.88 -0.85 23.42
CA PHE A 46 7.46 0.08 24.38
C PHE A 46 8.89 -0.32 24.78
N ASP A 47 9.25 -1.61 24.72
CA ASP A 47 10.58 -2.09 25.11
C ASP A 47 11.72 -1.55 24.26
N GLU A 48 11.44 -1.25 22.99
CA GLU A 48 12.42 -0.67 22.07
C GLU A 48 12.79 0.78 22.45
N MET A 49 11.98 1.48 23.25
CA MET A 49 12.16 2.88 23.58
C MET A 49 13.26 3.11 24.63
N SER A 50 14.52 2.98 24.21
CA SER A 50 15.69 2.92 25.11
C SER A 50 15.93 4.18 25.96
N ASN A 51 15.44 5.35 25.54
CA ASN A 51 15.55 6.60 26.28
C ASN A 51 14.29 6.93 27.13
N VAL A 52 13.31 6.02 27.18
CA VAL A 52 12.13 6.08 28.04
C VAL A 52 12.36 5.19 29.26
N SER A 53 12.09 5.70 30.47
CA SER A 53 12.36 4.96 31.71
C SER A 53 11.56 3.65 31.76
N LYS A 54 12.08 2.63 32.45
CA LYS A 54 11.36 1.36 32.65
C LYS A 54 10.02 1.59 33.36
N ASP A 55 10.00 2.49 34.35
CA ASP A 55 8.80 2.88 35.09
C ASP A 55 7.71 3.44 34.16
N LEU A 56 8.06 4.39 33.30
CA LEU A 56 7.10 4.96 32.35
C LEU A 56 6.61 3.93 31.32
N ARG A 57 7.51 3.08 30.81
CA ARG A 57 7.10 1.99 29.91
C ARG A 57 6.13 1.02 30.57
N ASN A 58 6.29 0.74 31.87
CA ASN A 58 5.37 -0.11 32.61
C ASN A 58 3.99 0.55 32.77
N LYS A 59 3.95 1.83 33.19
CA LYS A 59 2.69 2.60 33.28
C LYS A 59 1.92 2.60 31.96
N LEU A 60 2.61 2.85 30.84
CA LEU A 60 1.98 2.83 29.52
C LEU A 60 1.39 1.46 29.15
N ARG A 61 2.00 0.35 29.59
CA ARG A 61 1.48 -1.01 29.32
C ARG A 61 0.24 -1.36 30.14
N GLU A 62 -0.02 -0.67 31.24
CA GLU A 62 -1.22 -0.91 32.05
C GLU A 62 -2.47 -0.48 31.27
N GLU A 63 -2.38 0.61 30.50
CA GLU A 63 -3.51 1.22 29.79
C GLU A 63 -3.49 1.04 28.27
N PHE A 64 -2.32 0.77 27.68
CA PHE A 64 -2.14 0.75 26.24
C PHE A 64 -1.34 -0.44 25.72
N PHE A 65 -1.58 -0.74 24.43
CA PHE A 65 -0.78 -1.67 23.66
C PHE A 65 -0.26 -0.99 22.38
N ILE A 66 0.74 -1.61 21.75
CA ILE A 66 1.15 -1.27 20.38
C ILE A 66 0.93 -2.52 19.53
N HIS A 67 0.00 -2.45 18.58
CA HIS A 67 -0.06 -3.47 17.55
C HIS A 67 1.10 -3.27 16.59
N SER A 68 1.83 -4.35 16.36
CA SER A 68 2.92 -4.38 15.40
C SER A 68 2.83 -5.63 14.53
N LEU A 69 3.21 -5.48 13.26
CA LEU A 69 3.41 -6.64 12.40
C LEU A 69 4.65 -7.42 12.84
N SER A 70 4.51 -8.75 12.83
CA SER A 70 5.65 -9.65 13.02
C SER A 70 6.03 -10.32 11.70
N THR A 71 7.32 -10.56 11.50
CA THR A 71 7.80 -11.34 10.35
C THR A 71 7.62 -12.82 10.63
N ASP A 72 6.83 -13.49 9.80
CA ASP A 72 6.56 -14.93 9.93
C ASP A 72 7.44 -15.75 8.98
N LEU A 73 7.53 -15.34 7.71
CA LEU A 73 8.35 -16.02 6.71
C LEU A 73 9.04 -15.01 5.80
N LYS A 74 10.31 -15.27 5.46
CA LYS A 74 11.08 -14.50 4.48
C LYS A 74 11.58 -15.42 3.36
N GLN A 75 11.41 -14.98 2.12
CA GLN A 75 11.90 -15.67 0.93
C GLN A 75 12.71 -14.69 0.08
N VAL A 76 13.85 -15.15 -0.43
CA VAL A 76 14.74 -14.36 -1.30
C VAL A 76 14.80 -15.03 -2.65
N SER A 77 14.50 -14.29 -3.71
CA SER A 77 14.53 -14.73 -5.10
C SER A 77 15.94 -14.56 -5.70
N ALA A 78 16.19 -15.22 -6.85
CA ALA A 78 17.45 -15.16 -7.58
C ALA A 78 17.77 -13.75 -8.12
N ASP A 79 16.74 -12.98 -8.46
CA ASP A 79 16.83 -11.55 -8.84
C ASP A 79 17.02 -10.62 -7.62
N ARG A 80 17.23 -11.22 -6.43
CA ARG A 80 17.33 -10.60 -5.12
C ARG A 80 16.02 -10.05 -4.55
N THR A 81 14.90 -10.09 -5.26
CA THR A 81 13.59 -9.69 -4.70
C THR A 81 13.32 -10.44 -3.39
N ILE A 82 12.90 -9.72 -2.35
CA ILE A 82 12.62 -10.31 -1.03
C ILE A 82 11.12 -10.24 -0.78
N LYS A 83 10.48 -11.39 -0.61
CA LYS A 83 9.09 -11.48 -0.17
C LYS A 83 9.04 -11.81 1.32
N ILE A 84 8.26 -11.03 2.06
CA ILE A 84 8.04 -11.23 3.49
C ILE A 84 6.56 -11.46 3.73
N ARG A 85 6.25 -12.57 4.41
CA ARG A 85 4.92 -12.82 4.99
C ARG A 85 4.91 -12.24 6.40
N PHE A 86 4.04 -11.27 6.62
CA PHE A 86 3.79 -10.68 7.91
C PHE A 86 2.60 -11.35 8.58
N ARG A 87 2.64 -11.44 9.91
CA ARG A 87 1.52 -11.86 10.73
C ARG A 87 0.96 -10.66 11.51
N THR A 88 -0.33 -10.42 11.36
CA THR A 88 -1.08 -9.37 12.05
C THR A 88 -1.37 -9.76 13.50
N TYR A 89 -1.77 -8.79 14.33
CA TYR A 89 -2.08 -9.02 15.74
C TYR A 89 -3.22 -10.02 15.97
N ASP A 90 -4.15 -10.10 15.01
CA ASP A 90 -5.29 -11.01 14.97
C ASP A 90 -5.00 -12.29 14.16
N ALA A 91 -3.72 -12.63 14.00
CA ALA A 91 -3.23 -13.88 13.42
C ALA A 91 -3.57 -14.14 11.93
N HIS A 92 -3.88 -13.10 11.17
CA HIS A 92 -3.94 -13.18 9.72
C HIS A 92 -2.55 -13.00 9.09
N PHE A 93 -2.43 -13.40 7.82
CA PHE A 93 -1.21 -13.22 7.04
C PHE A 93 -1.42 -12.23 5.90
N ILE A 94 -0.44 -11.36 5.72
CA ILE A 94 -0.32 -10.48 4.55
C ILE A 94 1.09 -10.58 4.00
N GLU A 95 1.29 -10.12 2.77
CA GLU A 95 2.61 -10.10 2.13
C GLU A 95 3.07 -8.66 1.87
N GLY A 96 4.37 -8.44 2.02
CA GLY A 96 5.07 -7.29 1.46
C GLY A 96 6.29 -7.75 0.67
N VAL A 97 6.64 -6.99 -0.36
CA VAL A 97 7.75 -7.34 -1.26
C VAL A 97 8.72 -6.19 -1.37
N LEU A 98 10.00 -6.47 -1.18
CA LEU A 98 11.10 -5.54 -1.43
C LEU A 98 11.72 -5.87 -2.79
N ILE A 99 11.57 -4.95 -3.73
CA ILE A 99 11.96 -5.12 -5.13
C ILE A 99 13.18 -4.23 -5.41
N PRO A 100 14.38 -4.82 -5.58
CA PRO A 100 15.56 -4.08 -5.98
C PRO A 100 15.59 -3.81 -7.49
N ALA A 101 16.04 -2.60 -7.85
CA ALA A 101 16.42 -2.22 -9.19
C ALA A 101 17.70 -1.37 -9.12
N ASN A 102 18.32 -1.07 -10.28
CA ASN A 102 19.62 -0.39 -10.35
C ASN A 102 19.74 0.83 -9.41
N ASP A 103 18.80 1.77 -9.54
CA ASP A 103 18.78 3.05 -8.82
C ASP A 103 17.64 3.14 -7.79
N ARG A 104 16.85 2.07 -7.63
CA ARG A 104 15.60 2.09 -6.84
C ARG A 104 15.48 0.87 -5.94
N LEU A 105 14.95 1.08 -4.74
CA LEU A 105 14.43 0.02 -3.88
C LEU A 105 12.96 0.34 -3.60
N THR A 106 12.08 -0.57 -4.01
CA THR A 106 10.63 -0.37 -3.93
C THR A 106 10.04 -1.33 -2.92
N ALA A 107 9.31 -0.80 -1.94
CA ALA A 107 8.44 -1.59 -1.08
C ALA A 107 7.04 -1.70 -1.70
N CYS A 108 6.60 -2.92 -1.97
CA CYS A 108 5.24 -3.24 -2.35
C CYS A 108 4.47 -3.64 -1.09
N VAL A 109 3.42 -2.91 -0.75
CA VAL A 109 2.66 -3.08 0.50
C VAL A 109 1.20 -3.42 0.23
N SER A 110 0.64 -4.18 1.16
CA SER A 110 -0.76 -4.58 1.22
C SER A 110 -1.61 -3.52 1.93
N SER A 111 -2.88 -3.44 1.54
CA SER A 111 -3.89 -2.54 2.12
C SER A 111 -5.05 -3.28 2.81
N GLN A 112 -5.21 -4.57 2.53
CA GLN A 112 -6.27 -5.41 3.13
C GLN A 112 -5.74 -6.83 3.38
N VAL A 113 -6.42 -7.57 4.24
CA VAL A 113 -6.26 -9.03 4.36
C VAL A 113 -7.21 -9.69 3.36
N GLY A 114 -6.64 -10.27 2.30
CA GLY A 114 -7.39 -10.69 1.11
C GLY A 114 -7.77 -9.51 0.22
N CYS A 115 -8.68 -9.71 -0.74
CA CYS A 115 -9.21 -8.64 -1.59
C CYS A 115 -10.64 -8.96 -2.00
N SER A 116 -11.54 -7.98 -1.94
CA SER A 116 -12.93 -8.16 -2.39
C SER A 116 -13.07 -8.10 -3.91
N LEU A 117 -12.02 -7.70 -4.61
CA LEU A 117 -12.02 -7.65 -6.07
C LEU A 117 -11.60 -9.00 -6.62
N THR A 118 -12.53 -9.65 -7.31
CA THR A 118 -12.39 -10.98 -7.89
C THR A 118 -11.68 -10.96 -9.25
N CYS A 119 -10.58 -10.22 -9.34
CA CYS A 119 -9.76 -10.13 -10.55
C CYS A 119 -9.24 -11.54 -10.92
N ARG A 120 -9.64 -12.06 -12.08
CA ARG A 120 -9.47 -13.49 -12.41
C ARG A 120 -8.01 -13.91 -12.65
N PHE A 121 -7.12 -12.95 -12.88
CA PHE A 121 -5.68 -13.18 -13.05
C PHE A 121 -4.90 -13.09 -11.73
N CYS A 122 -5.51 -12.65 -10.63
CA CYS A 122 -4.82 -12.34 -9.38
C CYS A 122 -4.98 -13.48 -8.37
N ALA A 123 -3.88 -13.90 -7.73
CA ALA A 123 -3.91 -14.88 -6.64
C ALA A 123 -4.79 -14.42 -5.48
N THR A 124 -4.65 -13.16 -5.06
CA THR A 124 -5.44 -12.55 -3.98
C THR A 124 -6.92 -12.41 -4.35
N GLY A 125 -7.25 -12.31 -5.64
CA GLY A 125 -8.65 -12.25 -6.11
C GLY A 125 -9.44 -13.54 -5.90
N LYS A 126 -8.75 -14.63 -5.54
CA LYS A 126 -9.37 -15.90 -5.13
C LYS A 126 -9.54 -16.05 -3.61
N MET A 127 -8.94 -15.15 -2.84
CA MET A 127 -9.02 -15.18 -1.38
C MET A 127 -10.20 -14.32 -0.93
N ASP A 128 -10.95 -14.80 0.05
CA ASP A 128 -11.98 -13.98 0.67
C ASP A 128 -11.36 -12.76 1.34
N ARG A 129 -12.03 -11.62 1.19
CA ARG A 129 -11.68 -10.43 1.97
C ARG A 129 -12.09 -10.64 3.41
N ILE A 130 -11.12 -10.58 4.31
CA ILE A 130 -11.36 -10.69 5.75
C ILE A 130 -11.61 -9.30 6.34
N ARG A 131 -10.63 -8.39 6.24
CA ARG A 131 -10.75 -7.02 6.75
C ARG A 131 -9.80 -6.04 6.08
N ASN A 132 -10.02 -4.76 6.35
CA ASN A 132 -9.05 -3.72 6.04
C ASN A 132 -7.88 -3.78 7.04
N LEU A 133 -6.69 -3.41 6.57
CA LEU A 133 -5.55 -3.16 7.46
C LEU A 133 -5.70 -1.78 8.11
N ASN A 134 -5.29 -1.67 9.36
CA ASN A 134 -5.17 -0.38 10.03
C ASN A 134 -3.94 0.37 9.49
N PHE A 135 -3.93 1.69 9.65
CA PHE A 135 -2.87 2.54 9.12
C PHE A 135 -1.49 2.21 9.70
N ASP A 136 -1.44 1.74 10.96
CA ASP A 136 -0.22 1.33 11.65
C ASP A 136 0.31 -0.01 11.12
N GLU A 137 -0.57 -0.95 10.74
CA GLU A 137 -0.17 -2.18 10.04
C GLU A 137 0.39 -1.88 8.63
N ILE A 138 -0.18 -0.91 7.91
CA ILE A 138 0.36 -0.46 6.61
C ILE A 138 1.72 0.22 6.79
N PHE A 139 1.84 1.08 7.80
CA PHE A 139 3.08 1.75 8.16
C PHE A 139 4.19 0.74 8.51
N ASP A 140 3.87 -0.26 9.33
CA ASP A 140 4.82 -1.31 9.73
C ASP A 140 5.37 -2.07 8.53
N GLN A 141 4.57 -2.34 7.50
CA GLN A 141 5.09 -2.98 6.28
C GLN A 141 6.22 -2.15 5.66
N VAL A 142 6.02 -0.83 5.53
CA VAL A 142 7.04 0.07 4.95
C VAL A 142 8.27 0.13 5.83
N GLU A 143 8.08 0.21 7.14
CA GLU A 143 9.17 0.31 8.11
C GLU A 143 10.01 -0.98 8.17
N LEU A 144 9.36 -2.14 8.25
CA LEU A 144 10.03 -3.45 8.26
C LEU A 144 10.75 -3.70 6.94
N LEU A 145 10.15 -3.36 5.80
CA LEU A 145 10.81 -3.42 4.49
C LEU A 145 11.96 -2.42 4.38
N HIS A 146 11.88 -1.26 5.05
CA HIS A 146 12.98 -0.30 5.14
C HIS A 146 14.15 -0.85 5.95
N ARG A 147 13.90 -1.47 7.11
CA ARG A 147 14.93 -2.17 7.88
C ARG A 147 15.58 -3.27 7.06
N GLU A 148 14.79 -4.08 6.36
CA GLU A 148 15.32 -5.13 5.49
C GLU A 148 16.13 -4.54 4.31
N ALA A 149 15.69 -3.41 3.75
CA ALA A 149 16.43 -2.69 2.70
C ALA A 149 17.82 -2.23 3.17
N MET A 150 17.87 -1.61 4.35
CA MET A 150 19.13 -1.20 4.98
C MET A 150 20.02 -2.42 5.28
N ALA A 151 19.46 -3.51 5.78
CA ALA A 151 20.20 -4.72 6.13
C ALA A 151 20.77 -5.47 4.91
N GLN A 152 19.98 -5.62 3.83
CA GLN A 152 20.34 -6.49 2.68
C GLN A 152 21.04 -5.74 1.55
N TYR A 153 20.82 -4.42 1.45
CA TYR A 153 21.33 -3.60 0.35
C TYR A 153 22.17 -2.40 0.80
N GLY A 154 22.19 -2.09 2.11
CA GLY A 154 22.93 -0.94 2.63
C GLY A 154 22.39 0.42 2.14
N ARG A 155 21.16 0.47 1.64
CA ARG A 155 20.53 1.70 1.12
C ARG A 155 19.05 1.76 1.51
N PRO A 156 18.49 2.97 1.70
CA PRO A 156 17.11 3.13 2.12
C PRO A 156 16.12 2.84 0.98
N LEU A 157 14.85 2.64 1.34
CA LEU A 157 13.76 2.63 0.37
C LEU A 157 13.71 3.94 -0.42
N THR A 158 13.52 3.82 -1.72
CA THR A 158 13.34 4.97 -2.60
C THR A 158 11.91 5.15 -3.06
N ASN A 159 11.08 4.11 -2.94
CA ASN A 159 9.71 4.06 -3.44
C ASN A 159 8.83 3.14 -2.59
N VAL A 160 7.54 3.47 -2.52
CA VAL A 160 6.48 2.62 -1.96
C VAL A 160 5.37 2.50 -2.98
N VAL A 161 4.86 1.30 -3.21
CA VAL A 161 3.73 1.03 -4.10
C VAL A 161 2.66 0.24 -3.36
N PHE A 162 1.41 0.70 -3.43
CA PHE A 162 0.25 -0.02 -2.92
C PHE A 162 -0.27 -0.95 -4.00
N MET A 163 0.46 -2.03 -4.22
CA MET A 163 0.19 -3.06 -5.24
C MET A 163 0.26 -4.48 -4.65
N GLY A 164 0.25 -4.59 -3.31
CA GLY A 164 0.17 -5.86 -2.60
C GLY A 164 -1.26 -6.39 -2.53
N MET A 165 -1.64 -6.97 -1.40
CA MET A 165 -2.98 -7.50 -1.19
C MET A 165 -4.00 -6.38 -0.94
N GLY A 166 -5.17 -6.48 -1.58
CA GLY A 166 -6.30 -5.57 -1.37
C GLY A 166 -6.42 -4.43 -2.37
N GLU A 167 -7.58 -3.77 -2.34
CA GLU A 167 -7.87 -2.54 -3.10
C GLU A 167 -7.70 -1.31 -2.18
N PRO A 168 -6.66 -0.48 -2.37
CA PRO A 168 -6.38 0.65 -1.49
C PRO A 168 -7.54 1.64 -1.37
N LEU A 169 -8.30 1.87 -2.44
CA LEU A 169 -9.41 2.83 -2.40
C LEU A 169 -10.64 2.31 -1.62
N LEU A 170 -10.75 1.01 -1.37
CA LEU A 170 -11.72 0.44 -0.43
C LEU A 170 -11.23 0.47 1.03
N ASN A 171 -9.97 0.86 1.26
CA ASN A 171 -9.41 1.14 2.57
C ASN A 171 -8.90 2.58 2.69
N TYR A 172 -9.61 3.52 2.07
CA TYR A 172 -9.14 4.88 1.86
C TYR A 172 -8.65 5.59 3.13
N GLY A 173 -9.46 5.58 4.20
CA GLY A 173 -9.13 6.29 5.44
C GLY A 173 -7.82 5.83 6.07
N GLU A 174 -7.60 4.52 6.16
CA GLU A 174 -6.38 3.96 6.76
C GLU A 174 -5.17 4.11 5.84
N VAL A 175 -5.36 3.98 4.51
CA VAL A 175 -4.30 4.25 3.53
C VAL A 175 -3.83 5.70 3.60
N MET A 176 -4.76 6.67 3.68
CA MET A 176 -4.39 8.09 3.78
C MET A 176 -3.62 8.40 5.06
N LYS A 177 -4.07 7.90 6.22
CA LYS A 177 -3.35 8.02 7.50
C LYS A 177 -1.95 7.39 7.42
N ALA A 178 -1.84 6.22 6.81
CA ALA A 178 -0.56 5.53 6.66
C ALA A 178 0.40 6.36 5.80
N ILE A 179 -0.07 6.87 4.65
CA ILE A 179 0.71 7.72 3.76
C ILE A 179 1.15 9.00 4.48
N GLU A 180 0.29 9.61 5.30
CA GLU A 180 0.65 10.75 6.13
C GLU A 180 1.81 10.40 7.09
N LYS A 181 1.74 9.27 7.81
CA LYS A 181 2.85 8.84 8.68
C LYS A 181 4.12 8.48 7.91
N ILE A 182 4.00 7.86 6.74
CA ILE A 182 5.16 7.52 5.88
C ILE A 182 5.83 8.79 5.36
N SER A 183 5.06 9.83 5.03
CA SER A 183 5.58 11.02 4.36
C SER A 183 5.88 12.21 5.27
N SER A 184 5.33 12.21 6.49
CA SER A 184 5.57 13.27 7.47
C SER A 184 7.06 13.37 7.85
N PRO A 185 7.61 14.57 8.04
CA PRO A 185 8.92 14.77 8.66
C PRO A 185 9.00 14.17 10.07
N ASP A 186 7.86 14.04 10.74
CA ASP A 186 7.76 13.38 12.05
C ASP A 186 7.56 11.86 11.97
N GLY A 187 7.52 11.30 10.76
CA GLY A 187 7.52 9.87 10.49
C GLY A 187 8.74 9.44 9.67
N LEU A 188 8.54 8.71 8.57
CA LEU A 188 9.66 8.23 7.74
C LEU A 188 10.23 9.29 6.78
N GLY A 189 9.61 10.48 6.69
CA GLY A 189 10.10 11.59 5.86
C GLY A 189 10.14 11.31 4.36
N MET A 190 9.41 10.31 3.87
CA MET A 190 9.42 9.95 2.44
C MET A 190 8.63 10.97 1.62
N SER A 191 9.22 11.50 0.54
CA SER A 191 8.46 12.37 -0.38
C SER A 191 7.20 11.65 -0.90
N PRO A 192 6.00 12.26 -0.80
CA PRO A 192 4.77 11.66 -1.32
C PRO A 192 4.86 11.27 -2.80
N ARG A 193 5.68 11.99 -3.59
CA ARG A 193 5.92 11.70 -5.01
C ARG A 193 6.65 10.37 -5.28
N ARG A 194 7.18 9.73 -4.24
CA ARG A 194 7.80 8.39 -4.28
C ARG A 194 6.81 7.28 -3.93
N ILE A 195 5.62 7.64 -3.48
CA ILE A 195 4.52 6.74 -3.17
C ILE A 195 3.60 6.66 -4.40
N THR A 196 3.21 5.44 -4.78
CA THR A 196 2.22 5.19 -5.83
C THR A 196 1.09 4.37 -5.26
N VAL A 197 -0.14 4.90 -5.34
CA VAL A 197 -1.35 4.17 -4.99
C VAL A 197 -1.95 3.60 -6.27
N SER A 198 -2.08 2.27 -6.32
CA SER A 198 -2.76 1.59 -7.43
C SER A 198 -4.22 1.35 -7.11
N THR A 199 -5.08 1.34 -8.12
CA THR A 199 -6.49 0.99 -7.98
C THR A 199 -7.00 0.20 -9.19
N ALA A 200 -7.93 -0.71 -8.95
CA ALA A 200 -8.70 -1.39 -9.99
C ALA A 200 -9.75 -0.51 -10.68
N GLY A 201 -9.87 0.75 -10.27
CA GLY A 201 -10.72 1.73 -10.95
C GLY A 201 -12.08 1.90 -10.27
N ILE A 202 -12.08 2.48 -9.07
CA ILE A 202 -13.32 2.92 -8.40
C ILE A 202 -13.50 4.40 -8.71
N ALA A 203 -14.28 4.73 -9.75
CA ALA A 203 -14.37 6.07 -10.33
C ALA A 203 -14.73 7.14 -9.29
N LYS A 204 -15.69 6.83 -8.40
CA LYS A 204 -16.07 7.73 -7.29
C LYS A 204 -14.89 8.04 -6.35
N MET A 205 -14.07 7.05 -6.04
CA MET A 205 -12.92 7.23 -5.15
C MET A 205 -11.77 7.94 -5.86
N ILE A 206 -11.59 7.74 -7.17
CA ILE A 206 -10.63 8.52 -7.97
C ILE A 206 -10.99 10.01 -7.95
N ARG A 207 -12.28 10.37 -8.04
CA ARG A 207 -12.72 11.76 -7.89
C ARG A 207 -12.41 12.29 -6.49
N LYS A 208 -12.67 11.49 -5.45
CA LYS A 208 -12.30 11.82 -4.07
C LYS A 208 -10.79 12.06 -3.88
N LEU A 209 -9.92 11.29 -4.54
CA LEU A 209 -8.48 11.57 -4.56
C LEU A 209 -8.16 12.96 -5.15
N GLY A 210 -8.92 13.37 -6.16
CA GLY A 210 -8.83 14.71 -6.75
C GLY A 210 -9.31 15.80 -5.78
N ASP A 211 -10.42 15.55 -5.08
CA ASP A 211 -10.97 16.49 -4.09
C ASP A 211 -10.05 16.68 -2.88
N ASP A 212 -9.42 15.60 -2.43
CA ASP A 212 -8.47 15.62 -1.31
C ASP A 212 -7.06 16.10 -1.74
N GLU A 213 -6.89 16.51 -3.01
CA GLU A 213 -5.65 17.08 -3.59
C GLU A 213 -4.39 16.27 -3.26
N VAL A 214 -4.50 14.95 -3.39
CA VAL A 214 -3.43 14.04 -2.95
C VAL A 214 -2.11 14.30 -3.67
N ARG A 215 -0.99 14.09 -2.97
CA ARG A 215 0.37 14.39 -3.47
C ARG A 215 1.14 13.16 -3.95
N PHE A 216 0.58 11.95 -3.78
CA PHE A 216 1.14 10.70 -4.28
C PHE A 216 0.74 10.44 -5.73
N ARG A 217 1.45 9.51 -6.39
CA ARG A 217 1.15 9.12 -7.77
C ARG A 217 -0.02 8.14 -7.80
N LEU A 218 -0.84 8.24 -8.85
CA LEU A 218 -1.93 7.31 -9.12
C LEU A 218 -1.55 6.33 -10.23
N ALA A 219 -1.75 5.05 -9.98
CA ALA A 219 -1.72 4.00 -10.99
C ALA A 219 -3.14 3.40 -11.14
N LEU A 220 -3.59 3.19 -12.38
CA LEU A 220 -4.80 2.45 -12.68
C LEU A 220 -4.42 1.07 -13.21
N SER A 221 -4.88 0.02 -12.54
CA SER A 221 -4.91 -1.35 -13.06
C SER A 221 -5.95 -1.41 -14.19
N LEU A 222 -5.49 -1.15 -15.41
CA LEU A 222 -6.35 -1.08 -16.60
C LEU A 222 -6.58 -2.48 -17.18
N HIS A 223 -5.48 -3.14 -17.55
CA HIS A 223 -5.37 -4.53 -18.04
C HIS A 223 -6.24 -4.93 -19.26
N ALA A 224 -7.15 -4.10 -19.74
CA ALA A 224 -7.82 -4.24 -21.02
C ALA A 224 -8.32 -2.86 -21.47
N ALA A 225 -8.27 -2.59 -22.78
CA ALA A 225 -8.59 -1.28 -23.35
C ALA A 225 -9.99 -1.20 -23.99
N ASN A 226 -10.82 -2.20 -23.75
CA ASN A 226 -12.25 -2.22 -24.08
C ASN A 226 -13.03 -2.89 -22.93
N ASP A 227 -14.30 -2.52 -22.77
CA ASP A 227 -15.13 -2.99 -21.65
C ASP A 227 -15.41 -4.50 -21.73
N GLU A 228 -15.51 -5.07 -22.94
CA GLU A 228 -15.79 -6.50 -23.13
C GLU A 228 -14.69 -7.37 -22.51
N LYS A 229 -13.43 -7.15 -22.89
CA LYS A 229 -12.28 -7.86 -22.30
C LYS A 229 -12.11 -7.50 -20.84
N ARG A 230 -12.29 -6.23 -20.47
CA ARG A 230 -12.10 -5.80 -19.08
C ARG A 230 -13.09 -6.47 -18.13
N ASN A 231 -14.36 -6.62 -18.51
CA ASN A 231 -15.37 -7.35 -17.73
C ASN A 231 -14.97 -8.82 -17.50
N GLN A 232 -14.33 -9.47 -18.47
CA GLN A 232 -13.92 -10.88 -18.35
C GLN A 232 -12.84 -11.11 -17.29
N ILE A 233 -11.96 -10.13 -17.05
CA ILE A 233 -10.85 -10.25 -16.10
C ILE A 233 -11.02 -9.46 -14.81
N MET A 234 -11.80 -8.37 -14.84
CA MET A 234 -11.97 -7.42 -13.75
C MET A 234 -13.46 -7.05 -13.60
N PRO A 235 -14.24 -7.84 -12.84
CA PRO A 235 -15.70 -7.64 -12.70
C PRO A 235 -16.13 -6.25 -12.22
N ILE A 236 -15.25 -5.54 -11.50
CA ILE A 236 -15.49 -4.14 -11.09
C ILE A 236 -15.83 -3.22 -12.28
N ASN A 237 -15.39 -3.56 -13.50
CA ASN A 237 -15.67 -2.80 -14.70
C ASN A 237 -17.16 -2.74 -15.07
N GLU A 238 -17.96 -3.73 -14.67
CA GLU A 238 -19.41 -3.71 -14.91
C GLU A 238 -20.11 -2.53 -14.21
N THR A 239 -19.55 -2.07 -13.09
CA THR A 239 -20.05 -0.90 -12.33
C THR A 239 -19.21 0.36 -12.54
N ASN A 240 -18.00 0.23 -13.10
CA ASN A 240 -17.04 1.29 -13.33
C ASN A 240 -16.38 1.10 -14.72
N ASN A 241 -17.18 1.28 -15.77
CA ASN A 241 -16.74 1.10 -17.15
C ASN A 241 -15.65 2.10 -17.55
N LEU A 242 -15.00 1.85 -18.69
CA LEU A 242 -13.89 2.67 -19.16
C LEU A 242 -14.24 4.16 -19.32
N GLU A 243 -15.45 4.49 -19.78
CA GLU A 243 -15.87 5.88 -19.94
C GLU A 243 -15.92 6.60 -18.58
N SER A 244 -16.52 5.98 -17.57
CA SER A 244 -16.57 6.52 -16.21
C SER A 244 -15.18 6.71 -15.60
N LEU A 245 -14.25 5.79 -15.91
CA LEU A 245 -12.86 5.88 -15.48
C LEU A 245 -12.14 7.03 -16.19
N ILE A 246 -12.37 7.22 -17.49
CA ILE A 246 -11.77 8.31 -18.25
C ILE A 246 -12.19 9.66 -17.70
N GLU A 247 -13.47 9.85 -17.39
CA GLU A 247 -13.94 11.09 -16.77
C GLU A 247 -13.31 11.31 -15.40
N ALA A 248 -13.29 10.29 -14.54
CA ALA A 248 -12.74 10.39 -13.20
C ALA A 248 -11.23 10.68 -13.20
N LEU A 249 -10.48 10.05 -14.11
CA LEU A 249 -9.04 10.26 -14.26
C LEU A 249 -8.72 11.65 -14.81
N ASN A 250 -9.49 12.15 -15.78
CA ASN A 250 -9.32 13.52 -16.25
C ASN A 250 -9.63 14.54 -15.14
N TYR A 251 -10.68 14.30 -14.36
CA TYR A 251 -10.99 15.12 -13.18
C TYR A 251 -9.82 15.14 -12.18
N PHE A 252 -9.30 13.96 -11.84
CA PHE A 252 -8.14 13.82 -10.95
C PHE A 252 -6.89 14.54 -11.50
N ALA A 253 -6.61 14.39 -12.79
CA ALA A 253 -5.46 15.01 -13.45
C ALA A 253 -5.54 16.54 -13.41
N VAL A 254 -6.72 17.10 -13.68
CA VAL A 254 -6.97 18.56 -13.62
C VAL A 254 -6.81 19.08 -12.18
N LYS A 255 -7.38 18.37 -11.20
CA LYS A 255 -7.33 18.78 -9.79
C LYS A 255 -5.92 18.76 -9.20
N THR A 256 -5.16 17.72 -9.49
CA THR A 256 -3.89 17.45 -8.77
C THR A 256 -2.64 17.79 -9.58
N GLY A 257 -2.74 17.85 -10.91
CA GLY A 257 -1.58 17.92 -11.81
C GLY A 257 -0.68 16.68 -11.74
N ASN A 258 -1.09 15.61 -11.05
CA ASN A 258 -0.29 14.40 -10.90
C ASN A 258 -0.26 13.59 -12.18
N ARG A 259 0.88 12.93 -12.43
CA ARG A 259 1.00 11.96 -13.51
C ARG A 259 0.26 10.66 -13.16
N ILE A 260 -0.55 10.18 -14.09
CA ILE A 260 -1.23 8.89 -14.02
C ILE A 260 -0.39 7.83 -14.74
N SER A 261 -0.37 6.62 -14.21
CA SER A 261 0.19 5.44 -14.90
C SER A 261 -0.91 4.39 -15.12
N PHE A 262 -0.88 3.72 -16.26
CA PHE A 262 -1.71 2.55 -16.54
C PHE A 262 -0.85 1.30 -16.39
N GLU A 263 -1.27 0.43 -15.50
CA GLU A 263 -0.71 -0.90 -15.36
C GLU A 263 -1.47 -1.83 -16.32
N TYR A 264 -0.75 -2.49 -17.21
CA TYR A 264 -1.31 -3.34 -18.25
C TYR A 264 -0.57 -4.68 -18.28
N ILE A 265 -1.18 -5.70 -17.68
CA ILE A 265 -0.61 -7.05 -17.66
C ILE A 265 -0.83 -7.68 -19.03
N LEU A 266 0.21 -8.29 -19.60
CA LEU A 266 0.14 -9.02 -20.86
C LEU A 266 -0.22 -10.48 -20.60
N LEU A 267 -1.46 -10.84 -20.95
CA LEU A 267 -2.03 -12.17 -20.85
C LEU A 267 -2.05 -12.81 -22.25
N ASN A 268 -1.39 -13.95 -22.35
CA ASN A 268 -1.18 -14.66 -23.61
C ASN A 268 -2.50 -14.93 -24.34
N ARG A 269 -2.57 -14.48 -25.60
CA ARG A 269 -3.74 -14.65 -26.48
C ARG A 269 -5.05 -14.13 -25.89
N PHE A 270 -4.98 -13.12 -25.02
CA PHE A 270 -6.16 -12.48 -24.46
C PHE A 270 -6.17 -10.98 -24.75
N ASN A 271 -5.16 -10.25 -24.27
CA ASN A 271 -5.05 -8.78 -24.37
C ASN A 271 -3.68 -8.34 -24.92
N ASP A 272 -3.02 -9.22 -25.67
CA ASP A 272 -1.66 -9.06 -26.21
C ASP A 272 -1.64 -9.09 -27.75
N PHE A 273 -2.77 -8.76 -28.39
CA PHE A 273 -2.85 -8.61 -29.84
C PHE A 273 -2.55 -7.16 -30.26
N THR A 274 -2.17 -6.96 -31.53
CA THR A 274 -1.91 -5.60 -32.06
C THR A 274 -3.17 -4.73 -31.98
N GLU A 275 -4.35 -5.32 -32.10
CA GLU A 275 -5.64 -4.65 -31.94
C GLU A 275 -5.80 -4.08 -30.52
N ASP A 276 -5.40 -4.82 -29.49
CA ASP A 276 -5.41 -4.36 -28.08
C ASP A 276 -4.50 -3.15 -27.88
N ALA A 277 -3.32 -3.17 -28.49
CA ALA A 277 -2.40 -2.04 -28.46
C ALA A 277 -3.01 -0.80 -29.13
N ARG A 278 -3.70 -0.97 -30.27
CA ARG A 278 -4.40 0.14 -30.95
C ARG A 278 -5.53 0.72 -30.09
N GLU A 279 -6.27 -0.12 -29.38
CA GLU A 279 -7.30 0.34 -28.44
C GLU A 279 -6.70 1.06 -27.24
N LEU A 280 -5.61 0.55 -26.68
CA LEU A 280 -4.88 1.19 -25.59
C LEU A 280 -4.38 2.58 -25.99
N VAL A 281 -3.88 2.73 -27.22
CA VAL A 281 -3.50 4.04 -27.79
C VAL A 281 -4.69 5.00 -27.84
N LYS A 282 -5.91 4.54 -28.16
CA LYS A 282 -7.11 5.40 -28.14
C LYS A 282 -7.41 5.92 -26.74
N ILE A 283 -7.28 5.07 -25.70
CA ILE A 283 -7.44 5.50 -24.31
C ILE A 283 -6.35 6.51 -23.92
N CYS A 284 -5.09 6.24 -24.26
CA CYS A 284 -3.96 7.11 -23.92
C CYS A 284 -4.02 8.49 -24.61
N LYS A 285 -4.75 8.62 -25.71
CA LYS A 285 -5.02 9.93 -26.33
C LYS A 285 -6.02 10.78 -25.54
N ARG A 286 -6.84 10.16 -24.69
CA ARG A 286 -7.90 10.81 -23.89
C ARG A 286 -7.46 11.13 -22.47
N ILE A 287 -6.36 10.54 -22.00
CA ILE A 287 -5.83 10.72 -20.65
C ILE A 287 -4.31 10.86 -20.75
N PRO A 288 -3.69 11.90 -20.16
CA PRO A 288 -2.24 12.04 -20.12
C PRO A 288 -1.63 11.02 -19.14
N ALA A 289 -1.41 9.79 -19.62
CA ALA A 289 -0.91 8.67 -18.83
C ALA A 289 0.35 8.06 -19.42
N ARG A 290 1.16 7.45 -18.55
CA ARG A 290 2.23 6.52 -18.96
C ARG A 290 1.68 5.09 -18.92
N VAL A 291 2.11 4.25 -19.84
CA VAL A 291 1.74 2.83 -19.83
C VAL A 291 2.92 2.02 -19.31
N ASN A 292 2.66 1.19 -18.31
CA ASN A 292 3.57 0.17 -17.82
C ASN A 292 3.03 -1.19 -18.29
N LEU A 293 3.74 -1.81 -19.24
CA LEU A 293 3.47 -3.18 -19.64
C LEU A 293 4.11 -4.11 -18.62
N ILE A 294 3.31 -5.03 -18.06
CA ILE A 294 3.74 -5.96 -17.02
C ILE A 294 3.67 -7.37 -17.57
N GLU A 295 4.78 -8.10 -17.49
CA GLU A 295 4.79 -9.53 -17.79
C GLU A 295 4.03 -10.29 -16.70
N TYR A 296 3.12 -11.17 -17.11
CA TYR A 296 2.31 -11.92 -16.16
C TYR A 296 3.13 -12.99 -15.44
N ASN A 297 3.16 -12.91 -14.11
CA ASN A 297 3.64 -14.00 -13.26
C ASN A 297 2.55 -15.06 -13.15
N THR A 298 2.86 -16.29 -13.54
CA THR A 298 1.87 -17.38 -13.59
C THR A 298 1.40 -17.71 -12.17
N VAL A 299 0.09 -17.69 -11.98
CA VAL A 299 -0.56 -18.05 -10.72
C VAL A 299 -1.11 -19.47 -10.84
N SER A 300 -0.90 -20.29 -9.80
CA SER A 300 -1.48 -21.64 -9.77
C SER A 300 -3.01 -21.58 -9.86
N ASP A 301 -3.58 -22.55 -10.59
CA ASP A 301 -5.02 -22.74 -10.76
C ASP A 301 -5.73 -21.58 -11.49
N VAL A 302 -5.01 -20.72 -12.21
CA VAL A 302 -5.57 -19.66 -13.07
C VAL A 302 -5.34 -20.04 -14.53
N THR A 303 -6.31 -19.73 -15.41
CA THR A 303 -6.27 -20.11 -16.83
C THR A 303 -5.37 -19.23 -17.70
N TYR A 304 -4.83 -18.14 -17.15
CA TYR A 304 -4.00 -17.19 -17.89
C TYR A 304 -2.52 -17.57 -17.83
N SER A 305 -1.77 -17.21 -18.88
CA SER A 305 -0.33 -17.45 -18.99
C SER A 305 0.39 -16.20 -19.49
N ARG A 306 1.70 -16.15 -19.27
CA ARG A 306 2.58 -15.08 -19.74
C ARG A 306 2.57 -15.00 -21.27
N SER A 307 2.39 -13.81 -21.82
CA SER A 307 2.54 -13.56 -23.27
C SER A 307 3.93 -13.96 -23.77
N ALA A 308 3.98 -14.41 -25.03
CA ALA A 308 5.25 -14.73 -25.68
C ALA A 308 6.09 -13.47 -25.92
N ASP A 309 7.42 -13.61 -25.86
CA ASP A 309 8.37 -12.49 -25.94
C ASP A 309 8.26 -11.69 -27.25
N ASP A 310 7.91 -12.36 -28.36
CA ASP A 310 7.73 -11.74 -29.68
C ASP A 310 6.47 -10.88 -29.76
N ARG A 311 5.45 -11.17 -28.95
CA ARG A 311 4.22 -10.37 -28.84
C ARG A 311 4.34 -9.22 -27.85
N ALA A 312 5.14 -9.40 -26.81
CA ALA A 312 5.35 -8.38 -25.78
C ALA A 312 6.27 -7.23 -26.25
N LYS A 313 7.18 -7.52 -27.18
CA LYS A 313 8.12 -6.56 -27.80
C LYS A 313 7.47 -5.78 -28.94
#